data_AF-A0A966D0X9-F1
#
_entry.id   AF-A0A966D0X9-F1
#
_cell.length_a   1.000
_cell.length_b   1.000
_cell.length_c   1.000
_cell.angle_alpha   90.00
_cell.angle_beta   90.00
_cell.angle_gamma   90.00
#
_symmetry.space_group_name_H-M   'P 1'
#
loop_
_entity.id
_entity.type
_entity.pdbx_description
1 polymer ?
#
loop_
_entity_poly.entity_id
_entity_poly.type
_entity_poly.pdbx_seq_one_letter_code
_entity_poly.pdbx_strand_id
1 'polypeptide(L)'
;MRSKQFRYLMLMLIILLLSAAVFIIARPWIESRQSLAMQRDLQAIYQTPSSLQQPHPTASVTSTVPAAPTARPTTAVWPTAGESEPTEIQPQFRELLEINDDVIGWIIIPGTMIDYPVVQGDDNKWYLDHDLYGEEDKAGTVFMDYRMTLDGKDRHQILYGHHLRQGTMFTDLMKYKNADFFQKNRR
;
A
#
# COMPACT_ATOMS: atom_id res chain seq x y z
N MET A 1 -27.32 51.60 1.60
CA MET A 1 -27.11 50.40 0.74
C MET A 1 -25.77 49.69 0.96
N ARG A 2 -24.68 50.40 1.34
CA ARG A 2 -23.32 49.85 1.51
C ARG A 2 -23.14 48.83 2.67
N SER A 3 -23.93 48.93 3.74
CA SER A 3 -23.82 48.06 4.94
C SER A 3 -24.36 46.64 4.74
N LYS A 4 -25.41 46.46 3.92
CA LYS A 4 -25.93 45.12 3.58
C LYS A 4 -24.94 44.37 2.70
N GLN A 5 -24.35 45.06 1.73
CA GLN A 5 -23.29 44.50 0.87
C GLN A 5 -22.06 44.08 1.68
N PHE A 6 -21.65 44.89 2.66
CA PHE A 6 -20.57 44.52 3.59
C PHE A 6 -20.91 43.30 4.44
N ARG A 7 -22.16 43.18 4.92
CA ARG A 7 -22.63 42.01 5.66
C ARG A 7 -22.65 40.74 4.81
N TYR A 8 -23.09 40.83 3.56
CA TYR A 8 -23.05 39.68 2.64
C TYR A 8 -21.62 39.27 2.29
N LEU A 9 -20.73 40.24 2.06
CA LEU A 9 -19.30 39.98 1.85
C LEU A 9 -18.67 39.28 3.07
N MET A 10 -18.98 39.74 4.28
CA MET A 10 -18.50 39.14 5.51
C MET A 10 -19.04 37.71 5.72
N LEU A 11 -20.34 37.49 5.47
CA LEU A 11 -20.94 36.15 5.55
C LEU A 11 -20.36 35.19 4.50
N MET A 12 -20.14 35.65 3.27
CA MET A 12 -19.52 34.84 2.22
C MET A 12 -18.07 34.47 2.57
N LEU A 13 -17.30 35.40 3.13
CA LEU A 13 -15.95 35.13 3.62
C LEU A 13 -15.95 34.08 4.74
N ILE A 14 -16.88 34.19 5.70
CA ILE A 14 -17.02 33.21 6.78
C ILE A 14 -17.35 31.83 6.22
N ILE A 15 -18.28 31.73 5.27
CA ILE A 15 -18.65 30.45 4.63
C ILE A 15 -17.45 29.86 3.88
N LEU A 16 -16.68 30.68 3.16
CA LEU A 16 -15.45 30.25 2.46
C LEU A 16 -14.39 29.72 3.46
N LEU A 17 -14.22 30.40 4.59
CA LEU A 17 -13.27 29.96 5.63
C LEU A 17 -13.74 28.67 6.31
N LEU A 18 -15.05 28.53 6.56
CA LEU A 18 -15.62 27.32 7.13
C LEU A 18 -15.52 26.13 6.16
N SER A 19 -15.76 26.33 4.86
CA SER A 19 -15.61 25.26 3.87
C SER A 19 -14.16 24.81 3.73
N ALA A 20 -13.21 25.76 3.74
CA ALA A 20 -11.78 25.44 3.75
C ALA A 20 -11.38 24.66 5.01
N ALA A 21 -11.87 25.06 6.19
CA ALA A 21 -11.58 24.34 7.44
C ALA A 21 -12.14 22.92 7.43
N VAL A 22 -13.37 22.72 6.94
CA VAL A 22 -13.96 21.38 6.79
C VAL A 22 -13.15 20.52 5.83
N PHE A 23 -12.70 21.08 4.70
CA PHE A 23 -11.88 20.34 3.73
C PHE A 23 -10.54 19.90 4.34
N ILE A 24 -9.87 20.79 5.08
CA ILE A 24 -8.60 20.50 5.77
C ILE A 24 -8.76 19.37 6.79
N ILE A 25 -9.89 19.32 7.51
CA ILE A 25 -10.15 18.30 8.52
C ILE A 25 -10.63 16.98 7.90
N ALA A 26 -11.47 17.05 6.86
CA ALA A 26 -12.08 15.88 6.24
C ALA A 26 -11.08 15.06 5.41
N ARG A 27 -10.17 15.72 4.68
CA ARG A 27 -9.18 15.07 3.81
C ARG A 27 -8.38 13.96 4.52
N PRO A 28 -7.64 14.23 5.62
CA PRO A 28 -6.87 13.20 6.31
C PRO A 28 -7.73 12.04 6.82
N TRP A 29 -8.98 12.33 7.21
CA TRP A 29 -9.89 11.33 7.75
C TRP A 29 -10.45 10.40 6.67
N ILE A 30 -10.72 10.93 5.46
CA ILE A 30 -11.15 10.14 4.31
C ILE A 30 -10.00 9.27 3.80
N GLU A 31 -8.81 9.86 3.62
CA GLU A 31 -7.60 9.14 3.19
C GLU A 31 -7.31 7.97 4.15
N SER A 32 -7.29 8.24 5.47
CA SER A 32 -7.09 7.18 6.48
C SER A 32 -8.12 6.05 6.42
N ARG A 33 -9.37 6.35 6.03
CA ARG A 33 -10.43 5.34 5.91
C ARG A 33 -10.25 4.48 4.67
N GLN A 34 -9.78 5.07 3.57
CA GLN A 34 -9.50 4.35 2.33
C GLN A 34 -8.35 3.37 2.55
N SER A 35 -7.22 3.80 3.13
CA SER A 35 -6.08 2.92 3.45
C SER A 35 -6.48 1.74 4.35
N LEU A 36 -7.32 2.00 5.37
CA LEU A 36 -7.82 0.95 6.26
C LEU A 36 -8.75 -0.05 5.58
N ALA A 37 -9.60 0.41 4.66
CA ALA A 37 -10.48 -0.46 3.89
C ALA A 37 -9.64 -1.34 2.95
N MET A 38 -8.71 -0.72 2.23
CA MET A 38 -7.76 -1.40 1.36
C MET A 38 -6.97 -2.49 2.09
N GLN A 39 -6.42 -2.20 3.28
CA GLN A 39 -5.73 -3.20 4.09
C GLN A 39 -6.61 -4.38 4.50
N ARG A 40 -7.89 -4.14 4.82
CA ARG A 40 -8.84 -5.20 5.16
C ARG A 40 -9.19 -6.06 3.96
N ASP A 41 -9.33 -5.45 2.79
CA ASP A 41 -9.63 -6.16 1.56
C ASP A 41 -8.46 -7.06 1.17
N LEU A 42 -7.22 -6.56 1.27
CA LEU A 42 -6.01 -7.36 1.06
C LEU A 42 -5.86 -8.51 2.07
N GLN A 43 -6.19 -8.27 3.34
CA GLN A 43 -6.23 -9.33 4.35
C GLN A 43 -7.28 -10.39 3.99
N ALA A 44 -8.45 -10.00 3.50
CA ALA A 44 -9.47 -10.93 3.07
C ALA A 44 -9.00 -11.80 1.90
N ILE A 45 -8.30 -11.21 0.92
CA ILE A 45 -7.68 -11.94 -0.19
C ILE A 45 -6.65 -12.93 0.33
N TYR A 46 -5.73 -12.49 1.20
CA TYR A 46 -4.68 -13.36 1.76
C TYR A 46 -5.22 -14.52 2.60
N GLN A 47 -6.28 -14.29 3.38
CA GLN A 47 -6.85 -15.28 4.30
C GLN A 47 -7.85 -16.23 3.63
N THR A 48 -8.41 -15.88 2.47
CA THR A 48 -9.36 -16.75 1.77
C THR A 48 -8.59 -17.87 1.07
N PRO A 49 -8.75 -19.15 1.48
CA PRO A 49 -8.15 -20.25 0.75
C PRO A 49 -8.72 -20.23 -0.67
N SER A 50 -7.83 -20.30 -1.67
CA SER A 50 -8.07 -20.28 -3.13
C SER A 50 -9.00 -21.41 -3.64
N SER A 51 -9.84 -22.00 -2.80
CA SER A 51 -10.83 -23.05 -3.11
C SER A 51 -12.27 -22.56 -3.19
N LEU A 52 -12.55 -21.26 -3.00
CA LEU A 52 -13.91 -20.68 -3.09
C LEU A 52 -13.98 -19.52 -4.10
N GLN A 53 -13.42 -19.69 -5.30
CA GLN A 53 -13.62 -18.78 -6.44
C GLN A 53 -15.12 -18.60 -6.74
N GLN A 54 -15.75 -17.60 -6.14
CA GLN A 54 -16.87 -16.90 -6.76
C GLN A 54 -16.27 -15.77 -7.62
N PRO A 55 -16.76 -15.57 -8.85
CA PRO A 55 -16.30 -14.48 -9.69
C PRO A 55 -16.66 -13.14 -9.02
N HIS A 56 -15.64 -12.36 -8.64
CA HIS A 56 -15.84 -10.97 -8.27
C HIS A 56 -16.41 -10.21 -9.48
N PRO A 57 -17.39 -9.31 -9.30
CA PRO A 57 -17.92 -8.50 -10.38
C PRO A 57 -16.81 -7.59 -10.91
N THR A 58 -16.41 -7.83 -12.16
CA THR A 58 -15.57 -6.96 -12.96
C THR A 58 -16.10 -5.53 -12.88
N ALA A 59 -15.40 -4.65 -12.17
CA ALA A 59 -15.52 -3.23 -12.40
C ALA A 59 -15.13 -2.98 -13.86
N SER A 60 -16.12 -2.67 -14.68
CA SER A 60 -15.95 -2.38 -16.09
C SER A 60 -14.93 -1.27 -16.32
N VAL A 61 -13.77 -1.62 -16.87
CA VAL A 61 -12.97 -0.70 -17.67
C VAL A 61 -13.02 -1.20 -19.10
N THR A 62 -13.94 -0.62 -19.86
CA THR A 62 -13.91 -0.62 -21.32
C THR A 62 -12.57 -0.02 -21.75
N SER A 63 -11.68 -0.84 -22.30
CA SER A 63 -10.58 -0.36 -23.13
C SER A 63 -10.58 -1.08 -24.46
N THR A 64 -11.19 -0.39 -25.41
CA THR A 64 -11.17 -0.69 -26.84
C THR A 64 -9.74 -0.56 -27.35
N VAL A 65 -9.17 -1.68 -27.79
CA VAL A 65 -7.97 -1.71 -28.64
C VAL A 65 -8.34 -1.12 -30.02
N PRO A 66 -7.44 -0.34 -30.64
CA PRO A 66 -7.02 -0.72 -31.99
C PRO A 66 -5.50 -0.69 -32.18
N ALA A 67 -5.04 -1.71 -32.89
CA ALA A 67 -3.67 -1.95 -33.31
C ALA A 67 -3.16 -0.95 -34.37
N ALA A 68 -1.86 -0.63 -34.33
CA ALA A 68 -0.95 -0.68 -35.49
C ALA A 68 0.51 -0.36 -35.08
N PRO A 69 1.53 -0.92 -35.77
CA PRO A 69 2.92 -1.00 -35.30
C PRO A 69 3.83 0.08 -35.92
N THR A 70 4.91 0.49 -35.23
CA THR A 70 6.12 1.06 -35.86
C THR A 70 7.33 0.90 -34.91
N ALA A 71 8.37 0.23 -35.41
CA ALA A 71 9.68 0.00 -34.78
C ALA A 71 10.49 1.30 -34.66
N ARG A 72 11.36 1.50 -33.64
CA ARG A 72 12.80 1.15 -33.55
C ARG A 72 13.43 2.02 -32.43
N PRO A 73 14.72 1.86 -32.07
CA PRO A 73 15.47 0.66 -31.69
C PRO A 73 16.12 0.88 -30.30
N THR A 74 16.62 -0.14 -29.61
CA THR A 74 17.88 -0.03 -28.81
C THR A 74 18.32 -1.42 -28.38
N THR A 75 19.50 -1.79 -28.86
CA THR A 75 20.33 -2.85 -28.33
C THR A 75 20.70 -2.51 -26.88
N ALA A 76 20.17 -3.28 -25.93
CA ALA A 76 20.78 -3.46 -24.63
C ALA A 76 20.66 -4.95 -24.30
N VAL A 77 21.73 -5.69 -24.58
CA VAL A 77 21.93 -7.03 -24.06
C VAL A 77 22.18 -6.87 -22.57
N TRP A 78 21.18 -7.19 -21.75
CA TRP A 78 21.37 -7.44 -20.32
C TRP A 78 21.62 -8.94 -20.13
N PRO A 79 22.54 -9.33 -19.24
CA PRO A 79 22.82 -10.74 -19.03
C PRO A 79 21.55 -11.38 -18.47
N THR A 80 21.14 -12.49 -19.08
CA THR A 80 20.09 -13.38 -18.61
C THR A 80 20.30 -13.63 -17.12
N ALA A 81 19.39 -13.08 -16.30
CA ALA A 81 19.26 -13.44 -14.90
C ALA A 81 19.13 -14.96 -14.83
N GLY A 82 19.93 -15.56 -13.96
CA GLY A 82 20.02 -17.00 -13.81
C GLY A 82 18.64 -17.62 -13.72
N GLU A 83 18.48 -18.70 -14.46
CA GLU A 83 17.37 -19.64 -14.40
C GLU A 83 17.29 -20.17 -12.95
N SER A 84 16.51 -19.49 -12.12
CA SER A 84 16.08 -20.01 -10.83
C SER A 84 14.93 -20.97 -11.11
N GLU A 85 15.04 -22.20 -10.58
CA GLU A 85 13.96 -23.19 -10.49
C GLU A 85 12.60 -22.51 -10.23
N PRO A 86 11.48 -23.00 -10.78
CA PRO A 86 10.19 -22.36 -10.60
C PRO A 86 9.84 -22.36 -9.12
N THR A 87 9.96 -21.20 -8.47
CA THR A 87 9.46 -20.99 -7.13
C THR A 87 7.96 -21.23 -7.18
N GLU A 88 7.49 -22.32 -6.56
CA GLU A 88 6.07 -22.62 -6.49
C GLU A 88 5.36 -21.50 -5.72
N ILE A 89 4.59 -20.69 -6.44
CA ILE A 89 3.81 -19.60 -5.85
C ILE A 89 2.71 -20.23 -5.01
N GLN A 90 2.72 -19.95 -3.70
CA GLN A 90 1.68 -20.45 -2.80
C GLN A 90 0.32 -19.86 -3.21
N PRO A 91 -0.77 -20.65 -3.20
CA PRO A 91 -2.07 -20.23 -3.73
C PRO A 91 -2.58 -18.89 -3.19
N GLN A 92 -2.34 -18.59 -1.91
CA GLN A 92 -2.78 -17.35 -1.26
C GLN A 92 -2.09 -16.07 -1.80
N PHE A 93 -1.01 -16.18 -2.55
CA PHE A 93 -0.34 -15.03 -3.19
C PHE A 93 -0.76 -14.82 -4.64
N ARG A 94 -1.50 -15.74 -5.28
CA ARG A 94 -1.85 -15.62 -6.71
C ARG A 94 -2.65 -14.37 -7.00
N GLU A 95 -3.73 -14.14 -6.25
CA GLU A 95 -4.57 -12.96 -6.42
C GLU A 95 -3.82 -11.67 -6.05
N LEU A 96 -2.92 -11.72 -5.05
CA LEU A 96 -2.09 -10.57 -4.70
C LEU A 96 -1.09 -10.22 -5.82
N LEU A 97 -0.52 -11.22 -6.48
CA LEU A 97 0.39 -11.05 -7.61
C LEU A 97 -0.32 -10.58 -8.89
N GLU A 98 -1.62 -10.84 -9.02
CA GLU A 98 -2.45 -10.24 -10.08
C GLU A 98 -2.71 -8.75 -9.84
N ILE A 99 -2.70 -8.31 -8.57
CA ILE A 99 -2.82 -6.90 -8.19
C ILE A 99 -1.50 -6.17 -8.41
N ASN A 100 -0.40 -6.75 -7.95
CA ASN A 100 0.93 -6.16 -8.00
C ASN A 100 2.01 -7.26 -8.02
N ASP A 101 2.85 -7.25 -9.06
CA ASP A 101 3.92 -8.23 -9.26
C ASP A 101 5.13 -8.03 -8.33
N ASP A 102 5.24 -6.87 -7.68
CA ASP A 102 6.27 -6.60 -6.66
C ASP A 102 5.96 -7.29 -5.32
N VAL A 103 4.83 -8.01 -5.17
CA VAL A 103 4.50 -8.74 -3.94
C VAL A 103 5.47 -9.89 -3.73
N ILE A 104 6.24 -9.82 -2.64
CA ILE A 104 7.25 -10.82 -2.28
C ILE A 104 6.87 -11.64 -1.05
N GLY A 105 5.84 -11.22 -0.30
CA GLY A 105 5.44 -11.92 0.90
C GLY A 105 4.40 -11.20 1.73
N TRP A 106 4.30 -11.62 2.98
CA TRP A 106 3.33 -11.13 3.95
C TRP A 106 3.95 -11.12 5.36
N ILE A 107 3.73 -10.05 6.13
CA ILE A 107 4.24 -9.91 7.49
C ILE A 107 3.11 -9.89 8.50
N ILE A 108 3.20 -10.79 9.49
CA ILE A 108 2.31 -10.84 10.64
C ILE A 108 3.16 -10.80 11.91
N ILE A 109 2.82 -9.90 12.84
CA ILE A 109 3.42 -9.88 14.18
C ILE A 109 2.31 -10.10 15.21
N PRO A 110 2.22 -11.28 15.84
CA PRO A 110 1.21 -11.57 16.86
C PRO A 110 1.20 -10.53 17.98
N GLY A 111 0.00 -10.22 18.49
CA GLY A 111 -0.17 -9.22 19.55
C GLY A 111 -0.05 -7.76 19.08
N THR A 112 0.10 -7.54 17.77
CA THR A 112 0.06 -6.23 17.12
C THR A 112 -0.99 -6.18 16.02
N MET A 113 -1.22 -4.99 15.46
CA MET A 113 -2.02 -4.78 14.25
C MET A 113 -1.23 -5.01 12.95
N ILE A 114 0.03 -5.45 13.03
CA ILE A 114 0.88 -5.68 11.86
C ILE A 114 0.47 -7.00 11.20
N ASP A 115 -0.20 -6.87 10.06
CA ASP A 115 -0.74 -7.94 9.24
C ASP A 115 -0.92 -7.39 7.81
N TYR A 116 0.18 -7.35 7.05
CA TYR A 116 0.30 -6.57 5.81
C TYR A 116 1.04 -7.34 4.71
N PRO A 117 0.74 -7.07 3.42
CA PRO A 117 1.59 -7.54 2.32
C PRO A 117 2.96 -6.87 2.39
N VAL A 118 3.95 -7.55 1.84
CA VAL A 118 5.31 -7.02 1.68
C VAL A 118 5.64 -6.99 0.20
N VAL A 119 6.07 -5.83 -0.28
CA VAL A 119 6.53 -5.62 -1.66
C VAL A 119 8.03 -5.35 -1.73
N GLN A 120 8.63 -5.47 -2.91
CA GLN A 120 9.99 -5.01 -3.18
C GLN A 120 10.04 -4.36 -4.55
N GLY A 121 10.25 -3.03 -4.59
CA GLY A 121 10.45 -2.31 -5.83
C GLY A 121 11.93 -2.15 -6.19
N ASP A 122 12.18 -1.42 -7.28
CA ASP A 122 13.54 -1.10 -7.78
C ASP A 122 14.29 -0.07 -6.90
N ASP A 123 13.60 0.59 -5.97
CA ASP A 123 14.17 1.54 -5.03
C ASP A 123 13.49 1.51 -3.65
N ASN A 124 13.99 2.33 -2.72
CA ASN A 124 13.44 2.47 -1.37
C ASN A 124 12.51 3.70 -1.22
N LYS A 125 11.95 4.21 -2.31
CA LYS A 125 11.17 5.47 -2.34
C LYS A 125 9.74 5.27 -2.79
N TRP A 126 9.50 4.51 -3.86
CA TRP A 126 8.20 4.39 -4.49
C TRP A 126 7.09 4.00 -3.50
N TYR A 127 7.30 2.93 -2.73
CA TYR A 127 6.32 2.44 -1.76
C TYR A 127 6.25 3.24 -0.45
N LEU A 128 6.97 4.36 -0.32
CA LEU A 128 6.79 5.28 0.81
C LEU A 128 5.45 6.00 0.74
N ASP A 129 4.96 6.32 -0.44
CA ASP A 129 3.74 7.10 -0.64
C ASP A 129 2.78 6.47 -1.67
N HIS A 130 2.99 5.19 -1.98
CA HIS A 130 2.13 4.41 -2.86
C HIS A 130 1.61 3.15 -2.15
N ASP A 131 0.33 2.88 -2.35
CA ASP A 131 -0.33 1.67 -1.89
C ASP A 131 -0.02 0.47 -2.82
N LEU A 132 -0.57 -0.70 -2.50
CA LEU A 132 -0.37 -1.93 -3.28
C LEU A 132 -0.94 -1.84 -4.70
N TYR A 133 -1.96 -1.00 -4.93
CA TYR A 133 -2.54 -0.77 -6.26
C TYR A 133 -1.72 0.23 -7.10
N GLY A 134 -0.68 0.83 -6.51
CA GLY A 134 0.12 1.88 -7.16
C GLY A 134 -0.52 3.25 -7.09
N GLU A 135 -1.50 3.47 -6.21
CA GLU A 135 -2.14 4.76 -6.01
C GLU A 135 -1.47 5.53 -4.87
N GLU A 136 -1.51 6.87 -4.90
CA GLU A 136 -0.94 7.70 -3.84
C GLU A 136 -1.64 7.46 -2.49
N ASP A 137 -0.89 6.98 -1.50
CA ASP A 137 -1.34 6.81 -0.12
C ASP A 137 -0.25 7.22 0.86
N LYS A 138 -0.58 8.13 1.78
CA LYS A 138 0.31 8.57 2.87
C LYS A 138 0.71 7.46 3.82
N ALA A 139 -0.08 6.38 3.90
CA ALA A 139 0.28 5.20 4.67
C ALA A 139 1.37 4.37 3.98
N GLY A 140 1.50 4.48 2.65
CA GLY A 140 2.38 3.67 1.82
C GLY A 140 2.10 2.17 1.94
N THR A 141 3.07 1.38 1.50
CA THR A 141 3.06 -0.09 1.61
C THR A 141 4.26 -0.54 2.45
N VAL A 142 4.17 -1.68 3.14
CA VAL A 142 5.36 -2.27 3.76
C VAL A 142 6.24 -2.84 2.65
N PHE A 143 7.50 -2.39 2.59
CA PHE A 143 8.40 -2.80 1.52
C PHE A 143 9.76 -3.26 2.05
N MET A 144 10.38 -4.20 1.34
CA MET A 144 11.75 -4.64 1.59
C MET A 144 12.76 -3.74 0.88
N ASP A 145 13.94 -3.58 1.47
CA ASP A 145 15.05 -2.88 0.83
C ASP A 145 15.38 -3.49 -0.56
N TYR A 146 15.45 -2.66 -1.60
CA TYR A 146 15.63 -3.12 -3.00
C TYR A 146 16.90 -3.95 -3.24
N ARG A 147 17.89 -3.88 -2.33
CA ARG A 147 19.17 -4.61 -2.46
C ARG A 147 19.12 -6.04 -1.91
N MET A 148 18.05 -6.41 -1.21
CA MET A 148 17.94 -7.73 -0.56
C MET A 148 17.55 -8.80 -1.58
N THR A 149 18.09 -10.01 -1.43
CA THR A 149 17.72 -11.15 -2.26
C THR A 149 16.57 -11.94 -1.64
N LEU A 150 15.66 -12.41 -2.48
CA LEU A 150 14.50 -13.23 -2.07
C LEU A 150 14.84 -14.68 -1.75
N ASP A 151 16.08 -15.11 -1.98
CA ASP A 151 16.52 -16.47 -1.71
C ASP A 151 16.82 -16.76 -0.23
N GLY A 152 16.60 -15.77 0.64
CA GLY A 152 16.76 -15.88 2.10
C GLY A 152 18.20 -16.10 2.56
N LYS A 153 19.19 -15.93 1.67
CA LYS A 153 20.61 -16.12 1.99
C LYS A 153 21.25 -14.90 2.63
N ASP A 154 20.60 -13.74 2.51
CA ASP A 154 21.05 -12.53 3.17
C ASP A 154 21.03 -12.67 4.70
N ARG A 155 22.11 -12.23 5.33
CA ARG A 155 22.24 -12.27 6.80
C ARG A 155 21.24 -11.35 7.51
N HIS A 156 20.74 -10.34 6.80
CA HIS A 156 19.78 -9.36 7.29
C HIS A 156 18.75 -9.11 6.21
N GLN A 157 17.48 -9.10 6.57
CA GLN A 157 16.39 -8.61 5.73
C GLN A 157 15.83 -7.36 6.38
N ILE A 158 15.66 -6.29 5.60
CA ILE A 158 15.23 -4.99 6.11
C ILE A 158 13.89 -4.64 5.49
N LEU A 159 12.87 -4.50 6.34
CA LEU A 159 11.54 -4.06 5.97
C LEU A 159 11.31 -2.64 6.49
N TYR A 160 10.74 -1.79 5.65
CA TYR A 160 10.34 -0.43 5.97
C TYR A 160 8.81 -0.33 6.00
N GLY A 161 8.32 0.56 6.87
CA GLY A 161 6.91 0.85 6.99
C GLY A 161 6.70 2.08 7.86
N HIS A 162 5.65 2.85 7.59
CA HIS A 162 5.40 4.11 8.28
C HIS A 162 5.02 3.93 9.76
N HIS A 163 5.34 4.95 10.56
CA HIS A 163 4.80 5.15 11.89
C HIS A 163 3.71 6.21 11.81
N LEU A 164 2.45 5.78 11.91
CA LEU A 164 1.27 6.61 11.69
C LEU A 164 0.55 6.92 13.01
N ARG A 165 0.03 8.13 13.15
CA ARG A 165 -0.71 8.55 14.35
C ARG A 165 -1.97 7.73 14.60
N GLN A 166 -2.55 7.15 13.55
CA GLN A 166 -3.75 6.30 13.64
C GLN A 166 -3.47 4.91 14.25
N GLY A 167 -2.20 4.53 14.47
CA GLY A 167 -1.85 3.23 15.06
C GLY A 167 -1.72 2.07 14.07
N THR A 168 -1.74 2.36 12.76
CA THR A 168 -1.58 1.36 11.68
C THR A 168 -0.13 1.27 11.21
N MET A 169 0.15 0.38 10.25
CA MET A 169 1.51 0.13 9.73
C MET A 169 2.45 -0.30 10.86
N PHE A 170 3.68 0.22 10.91
CA PHE A 170 4.68 -0.19 11.90
C PHE A 170 4.62 0.58 13.22
N THR A 171 3.52 1.31 13.46
CA THR A 171 3.30 2.03 14.73
C THR A 171 3.40 1.12 15.95
N ASP A 172 2.84 -0.08 15.85
CA ASP A 172 2.81 -1.03 16.96
C ASP A 172 4.19 -1.58 17.34
N LEU A 173 5.22 -1.40 16.51
CA LEU A 173 6.59 -1.72 16.89
C LEU A 173 7.03 -0.91 18.12
N MET A 174 6.44 0.26 18.35
CA MET A 174 6.69 1.07 19.54
C MET A 174 6.28 0.38 20.84
N LYS A 175 5.34 -0.59 20.80
CA LYS A 175 4.95 -1.38 21.97
C LYS A 175 6.11 -2.20 22.53
N TYR A 176 7.05 -2.63 21.68
CA TYR A 176 8.24 -3.38 22.10
C TYR A 176 9.24 -2.56 22.94
N LYS A 177 9.06 -1.24 23.07
CA LYS A 177 9.80 -0.43 24.06
C LYS A 177 9.39 -0.75 25.49
N ASN A 178 8.19 -1.30 25.70
CA ASN A 178 7.75 -1.78 27.00
C ASN A 178 8.29 -3.20 27.25
N ALA A 179 8.94 -3.40 28.39
CA ALA A 179 9.59 -4.66 28.74
C ALA A 179 8.60 -5.83 28.83
N ASP A 180 7.41 -5.64 29.42
CA ASP A 180 6.41 -6.71 29.58
C ASP A 180 5.84 -7.12 28.23
N PHE A 181 5.53 -6.15 27.36
CA PHE A 181 5.08 -6.43 26.00
C PHE A 181 6.16 -7.17 25.21
N PHE A 182 7.42 -6.73 25.29
CA PHE A 182 8.55 -7.42 24.65
C PHE A 182 8.66 -8.86 25.15
N GLN A 183 8.66 -9.10 26.47
CA GLN A 183 8.80 -10.46 27.01
C GLN A 183 7.65 -11.37 26.62
N LYS A 184 6.43 -10.84 26.52
CA LYS A 184 5.24 -11.60 26.11
C LYS A 184 5.22 -11.93 24.62
N ASN A 185 5.85 -11.13 23.76
CA ASN A 185 5.75 -11.23 22.29
C ASN A 185 7.12 -11.44 21.59
N ARG A 186 8.10 -12.02 22.28
CA ARG A 186 9.46 -12.24 21.74
C ARG A 186 9.62 -13.46 20.81
N ARG A 187 8.54 -14.19 20.52
CA ARG A 187 8.53 -15.43 19.73
C ARG A 187 7.34 -15.45 18.80
#